data_AF-A0A0Q9THA2-F1
#
_entry.id   AF-A0A0Q9THA2-F1
#
_cell.length_a   1.000
_cell.length_b   1.000
_cell.length_c   1.000
_cell.angle_alpha   90.00
_cell.angle_beta   90.00
_cell.angle_gamma   90.00
#
_symmetry.space_group_name_H-M   'P 1'
#
loop_
_entity.id
_entity.type
_entity.pdbx_description
1 polymer ?
#
loop_
_entity_poly.entity_id
_entity_poly.type
_entity_poly.pdbx_seq_one_letter_code
_entity_poly.pdbx_strand_id
1 'polypeptide(L)'
;MSDPFIGEIKLVAFGYPPKGWALCNGQLLPINQNQALFSLLGTMYGGNGTTTFALPDLRGRVPLHTGQGLTQGQVLGEASHTLIVSELPAHLHPVTATSAGATTEAPSVDVTLATSAGSPAYAPAQNLVAMDGGAFTTVGGNQPHENRQPYLAMFMCIALVGIFPSRN
;
A
#
# COMPACT_ATOMS: atom_id res chain seq x y z
N MET A 1 -35.02 8.37 -17.87
CA MET A 1 -33.61 8.57 -17.47
C MET A 1 -32.95 9.34 -18.58
N SER A 2 -32.12 10.35 -18.29
CA SER A 2 -31.32 11.00 -19.33
C SER A 2 -30.32 9.98 -19.90
N ASP A 3 -30.04 10.08 -21.19
CA ASP A 3 -28.99 9.28 -21.81
C ASP A 3 -27.64 9.60 -21.15
N PRO A 4 -26.80 8.60 -20.85
CA PRO A 4 -25.47 8.83 -20.26
C PRO A 4 -24.54 9.48 -21.28
N PHE A 5 -23.45 10.08 -20.81
CA PHE A 5 -22.34 10.42 -21.70
C PHE A 5 -21.51 9.17 -22.01
N ILE A 6 -21.00 9.06 -23.25
CA ILE A 6 -20.05 8.01 -23.61
C ILE A 6 -18.81 8.16 -22.71
N GLY A 7 -18.36 7.06 -22.11
CA GLY A 7 -17.23 7.05 -21.17
C GLY A 7 -17.60 7.44 -19.73
N GLU A 8 -18.87 7.75 -19.44
CA GLU A 8 -19.34 7.97 -18.06
C GLU A 8 -19.19 6.70 -17.23
N ILE A 9 -18.65 6.83 -16.01
CA ILE A 9 -18.48 5.73 -15.06
C ILE A 9 -19.55 5.83 -13.97
N LYS A 10 -20.22 4.71 -13.68
CA LYS A 10 -21.21 4.60 -12.60
C LYS A 10 -20.88 3.47 -11.65
N LEU A 11 -21.13 3.72 -10.37
CA LEU A 11 -21.18 2.70 -9.32
C LEU A 11 -22.56 2.04 -9.34
N VAL A 12 -22.59 0.71 -9.33
CA VAL A 12 -23.84 -0.07 -9.39
C VAL A 12 -23.81 -1.22 -8.39
N ALA A 13 -24.98 -1.58 -7.86
CA ALA A 13 -25.14 -2.65 -6.88
C ALA A 13 -25.31 -4.05 -7.51
N PHE A 14 -25.64 -4.13 -8.80
CA PHE A 14 -25.84 -5.38 -9.52
C PHE A 14 -24.54 -5.87 -10.19
N GLY A 15 -24.39 -7.19 -10.33
CA GLY A 15 -23.15 -7.84 -10.75
C GLY A 15 -22.91 -7.99 -12.25
N TYR A 16 -23.59 -7.22 -13.09
CA TYR A 16 -23.48 -7.30 -14.55
C TYR A 16 -23.66 -5.92 -15.19
N PRO A 17 -23.01 -5.65 -16.33
CA PRO A 17 -23.21 -4.39 -17.02
C PRO A 17 -24.58 -4.38 -17.73
N PRO A 18 -25.38 -3.30 -17.61
CA PRO A 18 -26.59 -3.15 -18.40
C PRO A 18 -26.29 -3.04 -19.90
N LYS A 19 -27.31 -3.16 -20.75
CA LYS A 19 -27.15 -2.97 -22.20
C LYS A 19 -26.51 -1.60 -22.49
N GLY A 20 -25.47 -1.59 -23.31
CA GLY A 20 -24.75 -0.35 -23.66
C GLY A 20 -23.67 0.05 -22.66
N TRP A 21 -23.38 -0.78 -21.66
CA TRP A 21 -22.33 -0.58 -20.68
C TRP A 21 -21.35 -1.77 -20.70
N ALA A 22 -20.17 -1.55 -20.13
CA ALA A 22 -19.21 -2.61 -19.81
C ALA A 22 -18.72 -2.45 -18.37
N LEU A 23 -18.21 -3.54 -17.77
CA LEU A 23 -17.56 -3.46 -16.46
C LEU A 23 -16.19 -2.78 -16.59
N CYS A 24 -15.79 -2.00 -15.58
CA CYS A 24 -14.44 -1.43 -15.50
C CYS A 24 -13.44 -2.48 -14.96
N ASN A 25 -13.16 -3.52 -15.76
CA ASN A 25 -12.31 -4.67 -15.40
C ASN A 25 -11.04 -4.80 -16.28
N GLY A 26 -10.70 -3.76 -17.05
CA GLY A 26 -9.51 -3.77 -17.90
C GLY A 26 -9.65 -4.47 -19.25
N GLN A 27 -10.85 -4.88 -19.68
CA GLN A 27 -10.96 -5.62 -20.96
C GLN A 27 -10.54 -4.78 -22.18
N LEU A 28 -9.95 -5.46 -23.16
CA LEU A 28 -9.67 -4.89 -24.48
C LEU A 28 -10.94 -4.89 -25.33
N LEU A 29 -11.22 -3.76 -25.98
CA LEU A 29 -12.31 -3.60 -26.93
C LEU A 29 -11.77 -3.27 -28.32
N PRO A 30 -12.43 -3.75 -29.38
CA PRO A 30 -12.04 -3.44 -30.74
C PRO A 30 -12.42 -2.00 -31.10
N ILE A 31 -11.47 -1.26 -31.67
CA ILE A 31 -11.64 0.16 -32.00
C ILE A 31 -12.71 0.37 -33.07
N ASN A 32 -12.79 -0.52 -34.06
CA ASN A 32 -13.75 -0.41 -35.17
C ASN A 32 -15.22 -0.42 -34.73
N GLN A 33 -15.55 -1.00 -33.58
CA GLN A 33 -16.91 -1.03 -33.02
C GLN A 33 -17.14 0.05 -31.95
N ASN A 34 -16.09 0.71 -31.47
CA ASN A 34 -16.13 1.61 -30.31
C ASN A 34 -15.37 2.92 -30.59
N GLN A 35 -15.40 3.41 -31.82
CA GLN A 35 -14.62 4.57 -32.26
C GLN A 35 -14.87 5.82 -31.41
N ALA A 36 -16.13 6.09 -31.04
CA ALA A 36 -16.48 7.22 -30.19
C ALA A 36 -15.81 7.12 -28.81
N LEU A 37 -15.93 5.98 -28.13
CA LEU A 37 -15.27 5.77 -26.83
C LEU A 37 -13.74 5.79 -26.95
N PHE A 38 -13.18 5.20 -28.00
CA PHE A 38 -11.74 5.25 -28.26
C PHE A 38 -11.23 6.68 -28.44
N SER A 39 -11.99 7.55 -29.10
CA SER A 39 -11.58 8.96 -29.27
C SER A 39 -11.51 9.73 -27.95
N LEU A 40 -12.17 9.26 -26.89
CA LEU A 40 -12.14 9.84 -25.54
C LEU A 40 -11.02 9.24 -24.69
N LEU A 41 -10.84 7.91 -24.69
CA LEU A 41 -9.90 7.22 -23.80
C LEU A 41 -8.50 7.02 -24.41
N GLY A 42 -8.42 6.94 -25.74
CA GLY A 42 -7.22 6.53 -26.46
C GLY A 42 -6.71 5.18 -25.96
N THR A 43 -5.39 5.08 -25.78
CA THR A 43 -4.71 3.89 -25.22
C THR A 43 -4.31 4.08 -23.75
N MET A 44 -4.94 5.02 -23.04
CA MET A 44 -4.57 5.41 -21.67
C MET A 44 -4.55 4.22 -20.69
N TYR A 45 -5.44 3.25 -20.89
CA TYR A 45 -5.55 2.05 -20.06
C TYR A 45 -4.93 0.80 -20.71
N GLY A 46 -4.30 0.94 -21.89
CA GLY A 46 -3.71 -0.14 -22.67
C GLY A 46 -4.34 -0.35 -24.06
N GLY A 47 -3.99 -1.48 -24.67
CA GLY A 47 -4.28 -1.78 -26.08
C GLY A 47 -3.21 -1.26 -27.03
N ASN A 48 -3.37 -1.53 -28.32
CA ASN A 48 -2.36 -1.20 -29.34
C ASN A 48 -2.65 0.07 -30.13
N GLY A 49 -3.79 0.74 -29.88
CA GLY A 49 -4.17 2.00 -30.51
C GLY A 49 -4.50 1.92 -32.00
N THR A 50 -4.44 0.73 -32.60
CA THR A 50 -4.71 0.50 -34.03
C THR A 50 -5.93 -0.38 -34.24
N THR A 51 -6.01 -1.50 -33.53
CA THR A 51 -7.14 -2.43 -33.57
C THR A 51 -7.87 -2.52 -32.24
N THR A 52 -7.19 -2.26 -31.12
CA THR A 52 -7.75 -2.38 -29.77
C THR A 52 -7.33 -1.26 -28.84
N PHE A 53 -8.18 -1.00 -27.85
CA PHE A 53 -7.90 -0.16 -26.69
C PHE A 53 -8.48 -0.84 -25.43
N ALA A 54 -7.99 -0.49 -24.25
CA ALA A 54 -8.50 -1.05 -23.01
C ALA A 54 -9.45 -0.10 -22.29
N LEU A 55 -10.40 -0.68 -21.54
CA LEU A 55 -11.18 0.04 -20.54
C LEU A 55 -10.39 0.18 -19.22
N PRO A 56 -10.79 1.08 -18.31
CA PRO A 56 -10.20 1.12 -16.97
C PRO A 56 -10.37 -0.21 -16.23
N ASP A 57 -9.38 -0.61 -15.44
CA ASP A 57 -9.51 -1.67 -14.45
C ASP A 57 -9.61 -1.06 -13.05
N LEU A 58 -10.82 -1.04 -12.49
CA LEU A 58 -11.11 -0.47 -11.17
C LEU A 58 -11.30 -1.55 -10.09
N ARG A 59 -11.01 -2.82 -10.40
CA ARG A 59 -11.13 -3.90 -9.42
C ARG A 59 -10.08 -3.71 -8.32
N GLY A 60 -10.55 -3.61 -7.07
CA GLY A 60 -9.69 -3.39 -5.91
C GLY A 60 -9.04 -2.00 -5.86
N ARG A 61 -9.58 -1.02 -6.61
CA ARG A 61 -9.03 0.34 -6.69
C ARG A 61 -10.06 1.38 -6.28
N VAL A 62 -9.58 2.49 -5.74
CA VAL A 62 -10.37 3.69 -5.47
C VAL A 62 -10.05 4.73 -6.56
N PRO A 63 -11.04 5.23 -7.32
CA PRO A 63 -10.80 6.33 -8.26
C PRO A 63 -10.44 7.62 -7.53
N LEU A 64 -9.40 8.31 -7.99
CA LEU A 64 -9.02 9.65 -7.53
C LEU A 64 -9.12 10.65 -8.69
N HIS A 65 -9.48 11.90 -8.37
CA HIS A 65 -9.51 12.98 -9.34
C HIS A 65 -8.09 13.30 -9.83
N THR A 66 -7.97 13.70 -11.10
CA THR A 66 -6.70 14.12 -11.70
C THR A 66 -6.22 15.47 -11.13
N GLY A 67 -4.94 15.78 -11.29
CA GLY A 67 -4.32 17.00 -10.75
C GLY A 67 -3.36 16.74 -9.60
N GLN A 68 -2.67 17.77 -9.12
CA GLN A 68 -1.64 17.65 -8.07
C GLN A 68 -0.58 16.58 -8.36
N GLY A 69 -0.18 16.43 -9.62
CA GLY A 69 0.78 15.41 -10.07
C GLY A 69 0.18 14.05 -10.44
N LEU A 70 -1.14 13.86 -10.27
CA LEU A 70 -1.86 12.67 -10.73
C LEU A 70 -2.35 12.87 -12.17
N THR A 71 -1.92 11.99 -13.06
CA THR A 71 -2.38 11.95 -14.44
C THR A 71 -3.49 10.91 -14.60
N GLN A 72 -4.41 11.13 -15.54
CA GLN A 72 -5.48 10.17 -15.80
C GLN A 72 -4.89 8.84 -16.28
N GLY A 73 -5.41 7.73 -15.77
CA GLY A 73 -4.90 6.38 -16.06
C GLY A 73 -3.69 5.94 -15.23
N GLN A 74 -3.12 6.85 -14.43
CA GLN A 74 -2.02 6.49 -13.54
C GLN A 74 -2.51 5.54 -12.43
N VAL A 75 -1.70 4.51 -12.17
CA VAL A 75 -1.94 3.50 -11.13
C VAL A 75 -0.93 3.69 -10.01
N LEU A 76 -1.41 4.02 -8.81
CA LEU A 76 -0.59 4.26 -7.62
C LEU A 76 -1.24 3.66 -6.37
N GLY A 77 -0.49 3.72 -5.25
CA GLY A 77 -0.90 3.23 -3.94
C GLY A 77 -0.58 1.74 -3.74
N GLU A 78 -0.74 1.29 -2.51
CA GLU A 78 -0.50 -0.09 -2.08
C GLU A 78 -1.64 -0.57 -1.18
N ALA A 79 -2.09 -1.80 -1.40
CA ALA A 79 -3.14 -2.39 -0.55
C ALA A 79 -2.60 -2.87 0.80
N SER A 80 -1.30 -3.18 0.85
CA SER A 80 -0.65 -3.70 2.05
C SER A 80 0.77 -3.13 2.11
N HIS A 81 1.19 -2.74 3.32
CA HIS A 81 2.42 -2.00 3.53
C HIS A 81 3.24 -2.64 4.65
N THR A 82 4.54 -2.80 4.44
CA THR A 82 5.48 -3.24 5.48
C THR A 82 6.27 -2.03 5.95
N LEU A 83 6.13 -1.69 7.24
CA LEU A 83 6.81 -0.54 7.81
C LEU A 83 8.33 -0.69 7.70
N ILE A 84 8.99 0.38 7.25
CA ILE A 84 10.45 0.52 7.25
C ILE A 84 10.92 1.28 8.49
N VAL A 85 12.21 1.19 8.79
CA VAL A 85 12.81 1.81 10.00
C VAL A 85 12.52 3.31 10.10
N SER A 86 12.49 4.03 8.97
CA SER A 86 12.19 5.47 8.96
C SER A 86 10.73 5.83 9.27
N GLU A 87 9.82 4.86 9.24
CA GLU A 87 8.41 5.04 9.58
C GLU A 87 8.11 4.68 11.04
N LEU A 88 9.12 4.19 11.77
CA LEU A 88 9.03 3.91 13.20
C LEU A 88 9.57 5.09 14.01
N PRO A 89 8.92 5.45 15.13
CA PRO A 89 9.51 6.41 16.06
C PRO A 89 10.88 5.95 16.54
N ALA A 90 11.82 6.90 16.59
CA ALA A 90 13.10 6.67 17.25
C ALA A 90 12.85 6.31 18.72
N HIS A 91 13.43 5.19 19.15
CA HIS A 91 13.32 4.70 20.52
C HIS A 91 14.68 4.15 20.98
N LEU A 92 14.84 4.05 22.29
CA LEU A 92 16.06 3.59 22.94
C LEU A 92 15.69 2.56 24.00
N HIS A 93 16.57 1.59 24.21
CA HIS A 93 16.50 0.64 25.31
C HIS A 93 17.62 0.98 26.30
N PRO A 94 17.37 1.89 27.27
CA PRO A 94 18.40 2.25 28.23
C PRO A 94 18.69 1.05 29.14
N VAL A 95 19.95 0.67 29.21
CA VAL A 95 20.42 -0.25 30.26
C VAL A 95 20.65 0.59 31.51
N THR A 96 19.95 0.25 32.60
CA THR A 96 20.15 0.88 33.91
C THR A 96 21.07 0.02 34.77
N ALA A 97 21.91 0.67 35.57
CA ALA A 97 22.84 0.01 36.49
C ALA A 97 22.99 0.86 37.76
N THR A 98 23.44 0.25 38.84
CA THR A 98 23.78 0.92 40.10
C THR A 98 25.30 1.01 40.28
N SER A 99 25.76 2.09 40.91
CA SER A 99 27.16 2.25 41.31
C SER A 99 27.50 1.55 42.63
N ALA A 100 26.50 1.01 43.34
CA ALA A 100 26.71 0.20 44.54
C ALA A 100 27.48 -1.09 44.19
N GLY A 101 28.21 -1.64 45.17
CA GLY A 101 28.88 -2.93 45.00
C GLY A 101 27.88 -4.08 44.87
N ALA A 102 28.17 -5.03 43.97
CA ALA A 102 27.37 -6.23 43.78
C ALA A 102 27.31 -7.08 45.06
N THR A 103 26.13 -7.61 45.37
CA THR A 103 25.87 -8.47 46.55
C THR A 103 25.32 -9.85 46.18
N THR A 104 25.04 -10.09 44.90
CA THR A 104 24.45 -11.34 44.37
C THR A 104 25.20 -11.74 43.11
N GLU A 105 25.49 -13.03 42.95
CA GLU A 105 26.26 -13.59 41.83
C GLU A 105 25.38 -13.93 40.60
N ALA A 106 24.08 -14.14 40.80
CA ALA A 106 23.15 -14.58 39.75
C ALA A 106 22.10 -13.48 39.41
N PRO A 107 21.80 -13.26 38.12
CA PRO A 107 20.72 -12.36 37.73
C PRO A 107 19.34 -12.91 38.13
N SER A 108 18.43 -12.01 38.50
CA SER A 108 17.02 -12.30 38.79
C SER A 108 16.16 -11.05 38.51
N VAL A 109 14.84 -11.17 38.62
CA VAL A 109 13.91 -10.05 38.40
C VAL A 109 14.04 -8.92 39.42
N ASP A 110 14.66 -9.17 40.57
CA ASP A 110 14.77 -8.22 41.69
C ASP A 110 16.15 -7.55 41.79
N VAL A 111 17.08 -7.85 40.87
CA VAL A 111 18.45 -7.30 40.87
C VAL A 111 18.78 -6.64 39.55
N THR A 112 19.74 -5.71 39.56
CA THR A 112 20.24 -5.00 38.36
C THR A 112 21.77 -5.06 38.30
N LEU A 113 22.36 -4.63 37.19
CA LEU A 113 23.81 -4.50 37.04
C LEU A 113 24.37 -3.58 38.12
N ALA A 114 25.44 -4.00 38.78
CA ALA A 114 26.09 -3.30 39.88
C ALA A 114 27.61 -3.26 39.67
N THR A 115 28.31 -2.39 40.43
CA THR A 115 29.78 -2.34 40.41
C THR A 115 30.35 -3.64 40.94
N SER A 116 31.32 -4.22 40.24
CA SER A 116 32.04 -5.41 40.70
C SER A 116 32.79 -5.14 42.02
N ALA A 117 32.52 -5.95 43.04
CA ALA A 117 33.18 -5.85 44.33
C ALA A 117 34.54 -6.58 44.28
N GLY A 118 35.65 -5.82 44.37
CA GLY A 118 36.99 -6.39 44.51
C GLY A 118 37.65 -6.90 43.22
N SER A 119 37.10 -6.62 42.05
CA SER A 119 37.73 -6.93 40.74
C SER A 119 37.34 -5.89 39.68
N PRO A 120 38.25 -5.39 38.83
CA PRO A 120 37.88 -4.48 37.75
C PRO A 120 36.99 -5.17 36.69
N ALA A 121 35.79 -4.63 36.43
CA ALA A 121 34.86 -5.17 35.41
C ALA A 121 35.04 -4.60 34.00
N TYR A 122 35.85 -3.55 33.82
CA TYR A 122 36.07 -2.89 32.53
C TYR A 122 37.50 -3.10 32.04
N ALA A 123 37.64 -3.43 30.76
CA ALA A 123 38.92 -3.54 30.06
C ALA A 123 38.77 -2.98 28.63
N PRO A 124 39.87 -2.64 27.94
CA PRO A 124 39.82 -2.23 26.53
C PRO A 124 39.13 -3.28 25.65
N ALA A 125 38.35 -2.83 24.66
CA ALA A 125 37.63 -3.69 23.73
C ALA A 125 38.60 -4.43 22.78
N GLN A 126 38.99 -5.64 23.15
CA GLN A 126 39.86 -6.54 22.38
C GLN A 126 39.23 -7.95 22.36
N ASN A 127 39.48 -8.73 21.30
CA ASN A 127 39.01 -10.12 21.17
C ASN A 127 37.50 -10.31 21.43
N LEU A 128 36.68 -9.43 20.83
CA LEU A 128 35.24 -9.40 21.06
C LEU A 128 34.57 -10.72 20.68
N VAL A 129 33.77 -11.27 21.60
CA VAL A 129 32.88 -12.39 21.35
C VAL A 129 31.45 -11.86 21.33
N ALA A 130 30.60 -12.39 20.45
CA ALA A 130 29.19 -12.04 20.43
C ALA A 130 28.55 -12.40 21.79
N MET A 131 27.72 -11.49 22.31
CA MET A 131 26.83 -11.82 23.43
C MET A 131 25.87 -12.94 23.05
N ASP A 132 25.32 -13.62 24.06
CA ASP A 132 24.27 -14.61 23.85
C ASP A 132 23.09 -13.98 23.10
N GLY A 133 22.58 -14.68 22.06
CA GLY A 133 21.52 -14.16 21.21
C GLY A 133 20.18 -13.95 21.92
N GLY A 134 19.99 -14.56 23.10
CA GLY A 134 18.82 -14.35 23.95
C GLY A 134 18.89 -13.09 24.81
N ALA A 135 20.05 -12.42 24.90
CA ALA A 135 20.20 -11.19 25.67
C ALA A 135 19.43 -10.00 25.07
N PHE A 136 19.18 -10.04 23.76
CA PHE A 136 18.36 -9.06 23.05
C PHE A 136 17.46 -9.78 22.06
N THR A 137 16.16 -9.74 22.31
CA THR A 137 15.17 -10.27 21.36
C THR A 137 14.68 -9.16 20.45
N THR A 138 14.70 -9.38 19.14
CA THR A 138 13.98 -8.51 18.21
C THR A 138 12.48 -8.76 18.38
N VAL A 139 11.71 -7.68 18.55
CA VAL A 139 10.24 -7.73 18.58
C VAL A 139 9.72 -7.11 17.29
N GLY A 140 8.74 -7.77 16.66
CA GLY A 140 8.18 -7.41 15.36
C GLY A 140 8.50 -8.44 14.29
N GLY A 141 7.51 -8.79 13.47
CA GLY A 141 7.63 -9.87 12.46
C GLY A 141 7.93 -9.39 11.04
N ASN A 142 8.10 -8.08 10.83
CA ASN A 142 8.21 -7.44 9.53
C ASN A 142 7.13 -7.92 8.54
N GLN A 143 5.93 -8.19 9.05
CA GLN A 143 4.79 -8.59 8.23
C GLN A 143 4.05 -7.36 7.78
N PRO A 144 3.55 -7.34 6.53
CA PRO A 144 2.80 -6.21 6.04
C PRO A 144 1.46 -6.12 6.78
N HIS A 145 0.97 -4.89 6.95
CA HIS A 145 -0.37 -4.63 7.46
C HIS A 145 -1.32 -4.23 6.31
N GLU A 146 -2.62 -4.36 6.54
CA GLU A 146 -3.64 -3.83 5.63
C GLU A 146 -3.54 -2.30 5.61
N ASN A 147 -3.49 -1.71 4.41
CA ASN A 147 -3.34 -0.26 4.22
C ASN A 147 -4.58 0.38 3.57
N ARG A 148 -5.60 -0.41 3.24
CA ARG A 148 -6.86 0.14 2.72
C ARG A 148 -7.74 0.60 3.88
N GLN A 149 -8.32 1.79 3.70
CA GLN A 149 -9.43 2.26 4.53
C GLN A 149 -10.61 1.27 4.47
N PRO A 150 -11.54 1.28 5.44
CA PRO A 150 -12.78 0.53 5.32
C PRO A 150 -13.49 0.83 3.99
N TYR A 151 -13.84 -0.22 3.23
CA TYR A 151 -14.48 -0.09 1.92
C TYR A 151 -15.59 -1.13 1.73
N LEU A 152 -16.53 -0.81 0.83
CA LEU A 152 -17.55 -1.74 0.36
C LEU A 152 -17.32 -2.02 -1.13
N ALA A 153 -17.21 -3.29 -1.49
CA ALA A 153 -17.02 -3.69 -2.88
C ALA A 153 -18.34 -3.54 -3.67
N MET A 154 -18.28 -2.77 -4.75
CA MET A 154 -19.40 -2.54 -5.67
C MET A 154 -18.90 -2.65 -7.10
N PHE A 155 -19.81 -2.89 -8.05
CA PHE A 155 -19.46 -2.94 -9.46
C PHE A 155 -19.36 -1.54 -10.03
N MET A 156 -18.37 -1.31 -10.88
CA MET A 156 -18.22 -0.07 -11.64
C MET A 156 -18.39 -0.38 -13.11
N CYS A 157 -19.27 0.37 -13.78
CA CYS A 157 -19.55 0.23 -15.20
C CYS A 157 -19.19 1.52 -15.94
N ILE A 158 -18.79 1.38 -17.21
CA ILE A 158 -18.55 2.48 -18.13
C ILE A 158 -19.53 2.42 -19.32
N ALA A 159 -20.09 3.56 -19.70
CA ALA A 159 -21.01 3.65 -20.84
C ALA A 159 -20.26 3.51 -22.17
N LEU A 160 -20.65 2.51 -22.97
CA LEU A 160 -20.14 2.30 -24.33
C LEU A 160 -20.92 3.12 -25.36
N VAL A 161 -22.20 3.41 -25.07
CA VAL A 161 -23.12 4.18 -25.92
C VAL A 161 -23.78 5.28 -25.09
N GLY A 162 -24.10 6.39 -25.73
CA GLY A 162 -24.65 7.57 -25.07
C GLY A 162 -24.42 8.84 -25.89
N ILE A 163 -24.55 9.99 -25.24
CA ILE A 163 -24.25 11.30 -25.82
C ILE A 163 -22.72 11.48 -25.87
N PHE A 164 -22.19 11.91 -27.00
CA PHE A 164 -20.76 12.24 -27.08
C PHE A 164 -20.48 13.55 -26.33
N PRO A 165 -19.51 13.60 -25.39
CA PRO A 165 -19.21 14.81 -24.62
C PRO A 165 -18.38 15.79 -25.46
N SER A 166 -19.06 16.64 -26.25
CA SER A 166 -18.40 17.70 -27.03
C SER A 166 -17.76 18.74 -26.11
N ARG A 167 -16.54 19.17 -26.45
CA ARG A 167 -15.89 20.32 -25.83
C ARG A 167 -16.53 21.60 -26.37
N ASN A 168 -16.87 22.54 -25.49
CA ASN A 168 -17.28 23.89 -25.87
C ASN A 168 -16.07 24.74 -26.25
#